data_AF-A0A959AZP4-F1
#
_entry.id   AF-A0A959AZP4-F1
#
_cell.length_a   1.000
_cell.length_b   1.000
_cell.length_c   1.000
_cell.angle_alpha   90.00
_cell.angle_beta   90.00
_cell.angle_gamma   90.00
#
_symmetry.space_group_name_H-M   'P 1'
#
loop_
_entity.id
_entity.type
_entity.pdbx_description
1 polymer ?
#
loop_
_entity_poly.entity_id
_entity_poly.type
_entity_poly.pdbx_seq_one_letter_code
_entity_poly.pdbx_strand_id
1 'polypeptide(L)'
;MPKRRMTPFARFFIVMLIVVPLAYFGASWYNGDDPLGLRERVGLEKPSSTPTTVKADDESASVESLELRIDQLEEQLKQCRQELQELKTQNSTQQ
;
A
#
# COMPACT_ATOMS: atom_id res chain seq x y z
N MET A 1 -43.73 18.60 10.28
CA MET A 1 -42.61 17.95 9.57
C MET A 1 -41.84 17.08 10.55
N PRO A 2 -41.79 15.75 10.39
CA PRO A 2 -41.09 14.88 11.33
C PRO A 2 -39.58 15.12 11.26
N LYS A 3 -39.00 15.58 12.38
CA LYS A 3 -37.55 15.82 12.51
C LYS A 3 -36.87 14.45 12.65
N ARG A 4 -36.30 13.94 11.56
CA ARG A 4 -35.65 12.62 11.52
C ARG A 4 -34.45 12.64 12.46
N ARG A 5 -34.61 12.10 13.66
CA ARG A 5 -33.51 11.96 14.62
C ARG A 5 -32.73 10.71 14.24
N MET A 6 -31.44 10.87 13.98
CA MET A 6 -30.54 9.73 13.82
C MET A 6 -30.55 8.89 15.09
N THR A 7 -30.71 7.59 14.92
CA THR A 7 -30.52 6.64 16.01
C THR A 7 -29.03 6.59 16.39
N PRO A 8 -28.70 6.32 17.66
CA PRO A 8 -27.31 6.13 18.07
C PRO A 8 -26.63 5.01 17.28
N PHE A 9 -27.38 3.97 16.89
CA PHE A 9 -26.92 2.91 16.00
C PHE A 9 -26.47 3.44 14.62
N ALA A 10 -27.25 4.34 14.01
CA ALA A 10 -26.87 4.95 12.73
C ALA A 10 -25.58 5.78 12.84
N ARG A 11 -25.37 6.48 13.97
CA ARG A 11 -24.12 7.21 14.23
C ARG A 11 -22.93 6.27 14.36
N PHE A 12 -23.08 5.16 15.08
CA PHE A 12 -22.05 4.12 15.21
C PHE A 12 -21.67 3.55 13.84
N PHE A 13 -22.67 3.23 13.01
CA PHE A 13 -22.45 2.64 11.69
C PHE A 13 -21.65 3.57 10.76
N ILE A 14 -21.93 4.88 10.80
CA ILE A 14 -21.19 5.88 10.01
C ILE A 14 -19.73 5.98 10.47
N VAL A 15 -19.49 5.96 11.78
CA VAL A 15 -18.13 5.95 12.33
C VAL A 15 -17.39 4.70 11.91
N MET A 16 -18.01 3.52 12.04
CA MET A 16 -17.44 2.25 11.63
C MET A 16 -17.04 2.26 10.15
N LEU A 17 -17.86 2.85 9.28
CA LEU A 17 -17.58 2.93 7.84
C LEU A 17 -16.28 3.71 7.52
N ILE A 18 -15.85 4.61 8.41
CA ILE A 18 -14.62 5.40 8.26
C ILE A 18 -13.47 4.76 9.04
N VAL A 19 -13.72 4.31 10.26
CA VAL A 19 -12.70 3.75 11.15
C VAL A 19 -12.19 2.40 10.65
N VAL A 20 -13.06 1.54 10.11
CA VAL A 20 -12.66 0.22 9.61
C VAL A 20 -11.63 0.32 8.47
N PRO A 21 -11.84 1.09 7.39
CA PRO A 21 -10.81 1.23 6.37
C PRO A 21 -9.55 1.89 6.92
N LEU A 22 -9.66 2.93 7.75
CA LEU A 22 -8.48 3.56 8.37
C LEU A 22 -7.67 2.58 9.23
N ALA A 23 -8.34 1.76 10.04
CA ALA A 23 -7.71 0.76 10.88
C ALA A 23 -7.03 -0.32 10.04
N TYR A 24 -7.65 -0.72 8.93
CA TYR A 24 -7.05 -1.65 7.98
C TYR A 24 -5.79 -1.07 7.32
N PHE A 25 -5.84 0.18 6.85
CA PHE A 25 -4.67 0.89 6.33
C PHE A 25 -3.57 1.07 7.40
N GLY A 26 -3.95 1.39 8.64
CA GLY A 26 -3.00 1.57 9.74
C GLY A 26 -2.33 0.25 10.18
N ALA A 27 -3.11 -0.83 10.28
CA ALA A 27 -2.59 -2.16 10.59
C ALA A 27 -1.66 -2.67 9.49
N SER A 28 -2.05 -2.45 8.23
CA SER A 28 -1.23 -2.76 7.05
C SER A 28 0.10 -1.99 7.08
N TRP A 29 0.08 -0.69 7.38
CA TRP A 29 1.30 0.11 7.42
C TRP A 29 2.25 -0.29 8.56
N TYR A 30 1.69 -0.76 9.68
CA TYR A 30 2.49 -1.22 10.82
C TYR A 30 3.05 -2.64 10.63
N ASN A 31 2.32 -3.55 9.99
CA ASN A 31 2.76 -4.93 9.75
C ASN A 31 3.59 -5.10 8.46
N GLY A 32 3.67 -4.08 7.60
CA GLY A 32 4.38 -4.17 6.31
C GLY A 32 3.62 -4.96 5.24
N ASP A 33 2.40 -5.40 5.53
CA ASP A 33 1.52 -6.08 4.57
C ASP A 33 0.81 -5.05 3.69
N ASP A 34 0.77 -5.29 2.38
CA ASP A 34 0.07 -4.44 1.42
C ASP A 34 -1.44 -4.32 1.76
N PRO A 35 -2.00 -3.10 1.89
CA PRO A 35 -3.44 -2.89 2.14
C PRO A 35 -4.28 -3.21 0.90
N LEU A 36 -3.65 -3.65 -0.18
CA LEU A 36 -4.30 -4.10 -1.39
C LEU A 36 -4.27 -5.62 -1.43
N GLY A 37 -4.88 -6.29 -0.43
CA GLY A 37 -5.08 -7.74 -0.30
C GLY A 37 -5.82 -8.43 -1.47
N LEU A 38 -5.68 -7.92 -2.68
CA LEU A 38 -5.90 -8.58 -3.97
C LEU A 38 -5.18 -9.93 -4.07
N ARG A 39 -4.09 -10.15 -3.32
CA ARG A 39 -3.42 -11.46 -3.27
C ARG A 39 -4.28 -12.54 -2.61
N GLU A 40 -5.03 -12.21 -1.56
CA GLU A 40 -5.92 -13.18 -0.87
C GLU A 40 -7.29 -13.31 -1.54
N ARG A 41 -7.77 -12.26 -2.22
CA ARG A 41 -9.05 -12.30 -2.95
C ARG A 41 -9.04 -13.18 -4.21
N VAL A 42 -7.87 -13.58 -4.70
CA VAL A 42 -7.71 -14.63 -5.73
C VAL A 42 -7.70 -16.04 -5.11
N GLY A 43 -7.63 -16.16 -3.79
CA GLY A 43 -7.58 -17.43 -3.03
C GLY A 43 -8.81 -17.69 -2.18
N LEU A 44 -10.02 -17.42 -2.69
CA LEU A 44 -11.29 -17.61 -2.00
C LEU A 44 -11.65 -19.11 -1.81
N GLU A 45 -10.87 -19.87 -1.06
CA GLU A 45 -11.31 -21.11 -0.41
C GLU A 45 -10.50 -21.40 0.86
N LYS A 46 -10.92 -20.87 2.01
CA LYS A 46 -11.02 -21.69 3.23
C LYS A 46 -11.81 -21.00 4.35
N PRO A 47 -12.82 -21.65 4.94
CA PRO A 47 -13.46 -21.18 6.16
C PRO A 47 -12.60 -21.53 7.38
N SER A 48 -12.82 -20.79 8.46
CA SER A 48 -12.42 -21.09 9.85
C SER A 48 -10.96 -20.79 10.26
N SER A 49 -10.86 -19.73 11.09
CA SER A 49 -10.12 -19.68 12.37
C SER A 49 -9.08 -20.77 12.65
N THR A 50 -7.80 -20.36 12.79
CA THR A 50 -6.75 -20.73 13.79
C THR A 50 -5.38 -20.29 13.25
N PRO A 51 -4.48 -19.68 14.05
CA PRO A 51 -3.18 -19.20 13.57
C PRO A 51 -2.27 -20.39 13.25
N THR A 52 -1.70 -20.43 12.06
CA THR A 52 -0.70 -21.43 11.69
C THR A 52 0.50 -20.71 11.09
N THR A 53 1.53 -20.61 11.91
CA THR A 53 2.94 -20.52 11.51
C THR A 53 3.22 -21.43 10.32
N VAL A 54 3.93 -20.91 9.32
CA VAL A 54 4.89 -21.55 8.40
C VAL A 54 4.80 -20.81 7.06
N LYS A 55 5.85 -20.05 6.70
CA LYS A 55 6.51 -20.04 5.37
C LYS A 55 7.84 -19.27 5.46
N ALA A 56 8.89 -19.95 5.93
CA ALA A 56 10.25 -19.41 5.94
C ALA A 56 10.99 -19.61 4.60
N ASP A 57 10.36 -20.22 3.60
CA ASP A 57 11.02 -20.59 2.33
C ASP A 57 10.63 -19.69 1.13
N ASP A 58 9.79 -18.66 1.33
CA ASP A 58 9.31 -17.74 0.27
C ASP A 58 9.94 -16.33 0.38
N GLU A 59 10.82 -16.14 1.37
CA GLU A 59 11.43 -14.84 1.65
C GLU A 59 12.68 -14.61 0.78
N SER A 60 13.50 -15.63 0.55
CA SER A 60 14.76 -15.49 -0.21
C SER A 60 14.56 -15.16 -1.69
N ALA A 61 13.56 -15.76 -2.35
CA ALA A 61 13.24 -15.44 -3.75
C ALA A 61 12.59 -14.06 -3.88
N SER A 62 11.84 -13.63 -2.87
CA SER A 62 11.26 -12.29 -2.79
C SER A 62 12.36 -11.25 -2.60
N VAL A 63 13.30 -11.46 -1.67
CA VAL A 63 14.42 -10.55 -1.39
C VAL A 63 15.28 -10.32 -2.65
N GLU A 64 15.66 -11.38 -3.38
CA GLU A 64 16.43 -11.24 -4.63
C GLU A 64 15.66 -10.44 -5.69
N SER A 65 14.34 -10.65 -5.80
CA SER A 65 13.49 -9.86 -6.72
C SER A 65 13.33 -8.40 -6.31
N LEU A 66 13.35 -8.12 -5.00
CA LEU A 66 13.28 -6.76 -4.44
C LEU A 66 14.62 -6.02 -4.63
N GLU A 67 15.75 -6.69 -4.42
CA GLU A 67 17.09 -6.13 -4.67
C GLU A 67 17.24 -5.71 -6.14
N LEU A 68 16.87 -6.59 -7.07
CA LEU A 68 16.91 -6.31 -8.51
C LEU A 68 15.98 -5.14 -8.89
N ARG A 69 14.87 -4.96 -8.16
CA ARG A 69 13.94 -3.85 -8.35
C ARG A 69 14.50 -2.54 -7.81
N ILE A 70 15.18 -2.56 -6.65
CA ILE A 70 15.85 -1.40 -6.07
C ILE A 70 16.92 -0.88 -7.04
N ASP A 71 17.77 -1.76 -7.56
CA ASP A 71 18.81 -1.39 -8.53
C ASP A 71 18.22 -0.71 -9.78
N GLN A 72 17.13 -1.26 -10.32
CA GLN A 72 16.43 -0.66 -11.46
C GLN A 72 15.85 0.73 -11.14
N LEU A 73 15.25 0.91 -9.96
CA LEU A 73 14.70 2.21 -9.55
C LEU A 73 15.80 3.25 -9.33
N GLU A 74 16.94 2.85 -8.76
CA GLU A 74 18.09 3.72 -8.56
C GLU A 74 18.67 4.19 -9.91
N GLU A 75 18.74 3.30 -10.89
CA GLU A 75 19.20 3.64 -12.24
C GLU A 75 18.24 4.63 -12.92
N GLN A 76 16.93 4.41 -12.80
CA GLN A 76 15.91 5.33 -13.32
C GLN A 76 15.97 6.71 -12.66
N LEU A 77 16.17 6.76 -11.34
CA LEU A 77 16.35 8.02 -10.62
C LEU A 77 17.60 8.77 -11.06
N LYS A 78 18.69 8.04 -11.32
CA LYS A 78 19.94 8.62 -11.82
C LYS A 78 19.76 9.21 -13.21
N GLN A 79 19.11 8.48 -14.11
CA GLN A 79 18.81 8.96 -15.47
C GLN A 79 17.89 10.19 -15.43
N CYS A 80 16.81 10.15 -14.67
CA CYS A 80 15.89 11.27 -14.53
C CYS A 80 16.57 12.52 -13.94
N ARG A 81 17.48 12.35 -12.96
CA ARG A 81 18.27 13.45 -12.42
C ARG A 81 19.24 14.05 -13.45
N GLN A 82 19.87 13.21 -14.28
CA GLN A 82 20.75 13.68 -15.36
C GLN A 82 19.98 14.47 -16.41
N GLU A 83 18.82 13.97 -16.85
CA GLU A 83 17.95 14.68 -17.79
C GLU A 83 17.49 16.02 -17.24
N LEU A 84 17.07 16.07 -15.97
CA LEU A 84 16.69 17.33 -15.31
C LEU A 84 17.87 18.31 -15.22
N GLN A 85 19.07 17.80 -14.97
CA GLN A 85 20.27 18.62 -14.90
C GLN A 85 20.62 19.18 -16.29
N GLU A 86 20.59 18.35 -17.33
CA GLU A 86 20.80 18.77 -18.72
C GLU A 86 19.78 19.81 -19.17
N LEU A 87 18.49 19.55 -18.94
CA LEU A 87 17.39 20.48 -19.22
C LEU A 87 17.59 21.80 -18.49
N LYS A 88 18.00 21.77 -17.22
CA LYS A 88 18.26 22.97 -16.44
C LYS A 88 19.45 23.76 -16.97
N THR A 89 20.55 23.10 -17.35
CA THR A 89 21.68 23.76 -18.00
C THR A 89 21.32 24.33 -19.37
N GLN A 90 20.52 23.64 -20.18
CA GLN A 90 20.06 24.18 -21.45
C GLN A 90 19.16 25.41 -21.26
N ASN A 91 18.24 25.38 -20.30
CA ASN A 91 17.40 26.53 -19.98
C ASN A 91 18.19 27.71 -19.40
N SER A 92 19.22 27.45 -18.57
CA SER A 92 20.07 28.51 -18.01
C SER A 92 21.06 29.09 -19.00
N THR A 93 21.37 28.41 -20.10
CA THR A 93 22.27 28.90 -21.17
C THR A 93 21.50 29.71 -22.23
N GLN A 94 20.16 29.65 -22.21
CA GLN A 94 19.27 30.43 -23.09
C GLN A 94 18.77 31.74 -22.46
N GLN A 95 19.11 32.02 -21.20
CA GLN A 95 18.92 33.34 -20.56
C GLN A 95 20.25 34.07 -20.48
#